data_AF-A0A673AGM6-F1
#
_entry.id   AF-A0A673AGM6-F1
#
_cell.length_a   1.000
_cell.length_b   1.000
_cell.length_c   1.000
_cell.angle_alpha   90.00
_cell.angle_beta   90.00
_cell.angle_gamma   90.00
#
_symmetry.space_group_name_H-M   'P 1'
#
loop_
_entity.id
_entity.type
_entity.pdbx_description
1 polymer ?
#
loop_
_entity_poly.entity_id
_entity_poly.type
_entity_poly.pdbx_seq_one_letter_code
_entity_poly.pdbx_strand_id
1 'polypeptide(L)'
;MTETSRTQKVRLHVPDLEELSTVLQVGLQSSFAEVQVRVVDCPDLTQDPFQFPVKGLCGSPRITDVGGVPYLVPLVHKDKEYDMNAVAKEVELPGAFMLGAGAVASRIVGMNAELMPLVLTEAEGRPAVNASFFSSIDPIDGRCCQEKYSERFSDCSFGLLANLYACQGDPGKVIEVRAKKRTGVLSLVTSLRKTLENAYPEDSLALGGTFIIQKGTAKIHIMPRQFSSCPLNTDEDVNSWLRHLEVHAPLICQSVLVSRDPGLDLRLEHTHCFSRHGDGGHYYIDTSPDVVDYLGYFVPAEFVYRIDRPKDTHKVGRE
;
A
#
# COMPACT_ATOMS: atom_id res chain seq x y z
N MET A 1 27.15 -17.80 -1.38
CA MET A 1 27.22 -17.34 0.02
C MET A 1 25.83 -16.84 0.35
N THR A 2 25.11 -17.56 1.21
CA THR A 2 23.76 -17.18 1.64
C THR A 2 23.88 -15.92 2.49
N GLU A 3 23.49 -14.77 1.95
CA GLU A 3 23.26 -13.59 2.76
C GLU A 3 22.25 -13.96 3.84
N THR A 4 22.71 -13.92 5.08
CA THR A 4 21.86 -14.09 6.26
C THR A 4 20.81 -12.97 6.19
N SER A 5 19.53 -13.36 6.11
CA SER A 5 18.40 -12.43 6.15
C SER A 5 18.62 -11.39 7.26
N ARG A 6 18.70 -10.11 6.89
CA ARG A 6 18.87 -8.98 7.83
C ARG A 6 17.52 -8.42 8.27
N THR A 7 16.50 -9.26 8.36
CA THR A 7 15.16 -8.81 8.68
C THR A 7 15.06 -8.38 10.13
N GLN A 8 14.61 -7.14 10.33
CA GLN A 8 14.34 -6.58 11.64
C GLN A 8 12.85 -6.71 11.93
N LYS A 9 12.50 -7.11 13.14
CA LYS A 9 11.12 -7.27 13.60
C LYS A 9 10.89 -6.37 14.81
N VAL A 10 9.84 -5.57 14.77
CA VAL A 10 9.38 -4.76 15.90
C VAL A 10 7.93 -5.09 16.19
N ARG A 11 7.62 -5.28 17.48
CA ARG A 11 6.24 -5.43 17.95
C ARG A 11 5.60 -4.05 18.03
N LEU A 12 4.39 -3.93 17.50
CA LEU A 12 3.62 -2.70 17.50
C LEU A 12 2.65 -2.68 18.69
N HIS A 13 2.22 -1.46 19.05
CA HIS A 13 1.10 -1.30 19.95
C HIS A 13 -0.21 -1.60 19.20
N VAL A 14 -1.08 -2.39 19.81
CA VAL A 14 -2.37 -2.79 19.23
C VAL A 14 -3.45 -2.50 20.27
N PRO A 15 -4.13 -1.34 20.19
CA PRO A 15 -5.29 -1.05 21.01
C PRO A 15 -6.44 -2.01 20.73
N ASP A 16 -7.42 -2.03 21.64
CA ASP A 16 -8.70 -2.68 21.36
C ASP A 16 -9.38 -2.05 20.13
N LEU A 17 -10.09 -2.85 19.33
CA LEU A 17 -10.69 -2.36 18.09
C LEU A 17 -11.78 -1.30 18.35
N GLU A 18 -12.53 -1.39 19.46
CA GLU A 18 -13.56 -0.40 19.80
C GLU A 18 -12.96 0.90 20.32
N GLU A 19 -11.84 0.83 21.03
CA GLU A 19 -11.05 2.01 21.39
C GLU A 19 -10.53 2.69 20.11
N LEU A 20 -9.92 1.91 19.22
CA LEU A 20 -9.34 2.40 17.98
C LEU A 20 -10.40 3.00 17.04
N SER A 21 -11.59 2.39 16.97
CA SER A 21 -12.71 2.91 16.19
C SER A 21 -13.16 4.28 16.69
N THR A 22 -13.21 4.46 18.02
CA THR A 22 -13.56 5.75 18.66
C THR A 22 -12.50 6.82 18.39
N VAL A 23 -11.22 6.48 18.52
CA VAL A 23 -10.09 7.39 18.25
C VAL A 23 -10.14 7.88 16.79
N LEU A 24 -10.29 6.95 15.85
CA LEU A 24 -10.36 7.27 14.43
C LEU A 24 -11.61 8.07 14.06
N GLN A 25 -12.76 7.77 14.66
CA GLN A 25 -14.01 8.54 14.49
C GLN A 25 -13.79 10.02 14.82
N VAL A 26 -13.17 10.31 15.97
CA VAL A 26 -12.93 11.69 16.42
C VAL A 26 -11.90 12.39 15.52
N GLY A 27 -10.80 11.73 15.20
CA GLY A 27 -9.75 12.33 14.38
C GLY A 27 -10.20 12.68 12.97
N LEU A 28 -10.95 11.78 12.32
CA LEU A 28 -11.45 12.00 10.96
C LEU A 28 -12.49 13.13 10.87
N GLN A 29 -13.25 13.42 11.94
CA GLN A 29 -14.22 14.53 11.96
C GLN A 29 -13.58 15.91 11.78
N SER A 30 -12.26 16.03 12.02
CA SER A 30 -11.51 17.25 11.71
C SER A 30 -11.28 17.47 10.21
N SER A 31 -11.39 16.41 9.41
CA SER A 31 -10.99 16.41 7.99
C SER A 31 -12.15 16.12 7.04
N PHE A 32 -13.27 15.60 7.53
CA PHE A 32 -14.43 15.20 6.73
C PHE A 32 -15.74 15.62 7.41
N ALA A 33 -16.72 16.06 6.61
CA ALA A 33 -18.02 16.50 7.12
C ALA A 33 -18.88 15.34 7.63
N GLU A 34 -18.79 14.18 6.99
CA GLU A 34 -19.55 12.99 7.36
C GLU A 34 -18.59 11.84 7.63
N VAL A 35 -18.54 11.36 8.88
CA VAL A 35 -17.64 10.30 9.32
C VAL A 35 -18.41 9.25 10.11
N GLN A 36 -18.16 7.99 9.79
CA GLN A 36 -18.58 6.85 10.60
C GLN A 36 -17.46 5.81 10.64
N VAL A 37 -17.00 5.48 11.83
CA VAL A 37 -16.02 4.42 12.08
C VAL A 37 -16.62 3.40 13.04
N ARG A 38 -16.55 2.12 12.69
CA ARG A 38 -17.17 1.02 13.45
C ARG A 38 -16.34 -0.24 13.37
N VAL A 39 -16.45 -1.09 14.40
CA VAL A 39 -15.99 -2.47 14.32
C VAL A 39 -17.09 -3.32 13.70
N VAL A 40 -16.78 -4.02 12.62
CA VAL A 40 -17.74 -4.86 11.87
C VAL A 40 -17.12 -6.22 11.54
N ASP A 41 -17.96 -7.19 11.19
CA ASP A 41 -17.45 -8.38 10.48
C ASP A 41 -16.96 -7.95 9.09
N CYS A 42 -15.75 -8.40 8.73
CA CYS A 42 -15.17 -8.16 7.42
C CYS A 42 -16.15 -8.64 6.34
N PRO A 43 -16.51 -7.81 5.35
CA PRO A 43 -17.30 -8.28 4.22
C PRO A 43 -16.51 -9.35 3.45
N ASP A 44 -17.21 -10.21 2.72
CA ASP A 44 -16.54 -11.19 1.86
C ASP A 44 -15.83 -10.47 0.71
N LEU A 45 -14.51 -10.34 0.82
CA LEU A 45 -13.68 -9.61 -0.14
C LEU A 45 -13.53 -10.34 -1.48
N THR A 46 -13.98 -11.60 -1.59
CA THR A 46 -14.07 -12.29 -2.88
C THR A 46 -15.19 -11.73 -3.77
N GLN A 47 -16.11 -10.97 -3.18
CA GLN A 47 -17.25 -10.38 -3.87
C GLN A 47 -16.94 -8.98 -4.40
N ASP A 48 -17.86 -8.46 -5.21
CA ASP A 48 -17.80 -7.08 -5.65
C ASP A 48 -17.81 -6.11 -4.46
N PRO A 49 -17.06 -5.00 -4.56
CA PRO A 49 -16.26 -4.59 -5.73
C PRO A 49 -14.79 -5.10 -5.71
N PHE A 50 -14.36 -5.74 -4.61
CA PHE A 50 -12.95 -6.09 -4.37
C PHE A 50 -12.46 -7.26 -5.23
N GLN A 51 -13.18 -8.38 -5.23
CA GLN A 51 -12.80 -9.64 -5.89
C GLN A 51 -11.36 -10.10 -5.58
N PHE A 52 -10.98 -10.05 -4.30
CA PHE A 52 -9.70 -10.53 -3.80
C PHE A 52 -9.62 -12.07 -3.82
N PRO A 53 -8.42 -12.66 -3.79
CA PRO A 53 -8.25 -14.12 -3.74
C PRO A 53 -8.59 -14.74 -2.37
N VAL A 54 -9.04 -13.93 -1.39
CA VAL A 54 -9.37 -14.34 -0.02
C VAL A 54 -10.63 -13.64 0.47
N LYS A 55 -11.25 -14.18 1.54
CA LYS A 55 -12.53 -13.69 2.07
C LYS A 55 -12.40 -12.48 3.00
N GLY A 56 -11.26 -12.29 3.65
CA GLY A 56 -11.11 -11.22 4.63
C GLY A 56 -9.68 -10.72 4.78
N LEU A 57 -9.48 -9.86 5.78
CA LEU A 57 -8.19 -9.25 6.11
C LEU A 57 -7.59 -9.78 7.42
N CYS A 58 -8.22 -10.74 8.08
CA CYS A 58 -7.84 -11.13 9.44
C CYS A 58 -6.83 -12.29 9.46
N GLY A 59 -6.35 -12.59 10.67
CA GLY A 59 -5.39 -13.65 10.96
C GLY A 59 -3.94 -13.16 10.96
N SER A 60 -3.37 -13.05 12.16
CA SER A 60 -1.96 -12.74 12.44
C SER A 60 -1.38 -11.53 11.65
N PRO A 61 -2.02 -10.35 11.70
CA PRO A 61 -1.73 -9.19 10.85
C PRO A 61 -0.35 -8.59 11.10
N ARG A 62 0.39 -8.28 10.04
CA ARG A 62 1.72 -7.63 10.11
C ARG A 62 1.98 -6.71 8.91
N ILE A 63 2.78 -5.68 9.13
CA ILE A 63 3.31 -4.83 8.06
C ILE A 63 4.70 -5.30 7.65
N THR A 64 5.00 -5.17 6.36
CA THR A 64 6.31 -5.43 5.79
C THR A 64 6.78 -4.21 4.99
N ASP A 65 7.99 -3.74 5.25
CA ASP A 65 8.67 -2.71 4.47
C ASP A 65 9.96 -3.32 3.87
N VAL A 66 9.91 -3.63 2.58
CA VAL A 66 10.98 -4.29 1.82
C VAL A 66 11.70 -3.26 0.97
N GLY A 67 13.04 -3.24 1.01
CA GLY A 67 13.84 -2.35 0.19
C GLY A 67 13.58 -0.89 0.51
N GLY A 68 13.38 -0.02 -0.48
CA GLY A 68 12.92 1.35 -0.23
C GLY A 68 13.22 2.31 -1.38
N VAL A 69 12.69 3.53 -1.27
CA VAL A 69 12.95 4.62 -2.22
C VAL A 69 14.46 4.86 -2.47
N PRO A 70 15.38 4.70 -1.50
CA PRO A 70 16.82 4.79 -1.77
C PRO A 70 17.40 3.76 -2.75
N TYR A 71 16.66 2.70 -3.10
CA TYR A 71 17.03 1.79 -4.19
C TYR A 71 16.46 2.24 -5.56
N LEU A 72 15.53 3.19 -5.58
CA LEU A 72 14.99 3.80 -6.80
C LEU A 72 15.75 5.07 -7.20
N VAL A 73 16.03 5.95 -6.23
CA VAL A 73 16.69 7.25 -6.44
C VAL A 73 17.88 7.39 -5.47
N PRO A 74 18.90 8.22 -5.77
CA PRO A 74 19.01 9.10 -6.93
C PRO A 74 19.23 8.37 -8.26
N LEU A 75 19.82 7.17 -8.23
CA LEU A 75 19.90 6.26 -9.38
C LEU A 75 19.42 4.87 -8.96
N VAL A 76 18.76 4.18 -9.88
CA VAL A 76 18.14 2.88 -9.62
C VAL A 76 19.16 1.77 -9.38
N HIS A 77 18.90 0.95 -8.36
CA HIS A 77 19.63 -0.30 -8.06
C HIS A 77 18.85 -1.49 -8.61
N LYS A 78 19.00 -1.77 -9.91
CA LYS A 78 18.18 -2.78 -10.62
C LYS A 78 18.38 -4.21 -10.14
N ASP A 79 19.43 -4.49 -9.37
CA ASP A 79 19.70 -5.77 -8.73
C ASP A 79 18.78 -6.06 -7.52
N LYS A 80 18.06 -5.05 -7.03
CA LYS A 80 17.11 -5.17 -5.93
C LYS A 80 15.78 -5.74 -6.41
N GLU A 81 15.71 -7.06 -6.49
CA GLU A 81 14.51 -7.83 -6.81
C GLU A 81 14.15 -8.76 -5.65
N TYR A 82 12.86 -8.95 -5.42
CA TYR A 82 12.31 -9.70 -4.29
C TYR A 82 11.14 -10.57 -4.78
N ASP A 83 10.76 -11.58 -3.99
CA ASP A 83 9.63 -12.47 -4.27
C ASP A 83 8.71 -12.56 -3.04
N MET A 84 7.40 -12.39 -3.22
CA MET A 84 6.45 -12.36 -2.11
C MET A 84 6.32 -13.71 -1.38
N ASN A 85 6.59 -14.85 -2.03
CA ASN A 85 6.64 -16.15 -1.35
C ASN A 85 7.85 -16.24 -0.40
N ALA A 86 8.98 -15.66 -0.80
CA ALA A 86 10.15 -15.55 0.07
C ALA A 86 9.88 -14.59 1.24
N VAL A 87 9.28 -13.43 0.96
CA VAL A 87 8.85 -12.46 1.98
C VAL A 87 7.89 -13.11 2.98
N ALA A 88 6.93 -13.92 2.54
CA ALA A 88 5.97 -14.60 3.42
C ALA A 88 6.67 -15.48 4.47
N LYS A 89 7.72 -16.20 4.06
CA LYS A 89 8.53 -17.03 4.97
C LYS A 89 9.33 -16.17 5.94
N GLU A 90 9.92 -15.08 5.44
CA GLU A 90 10.76 -14.16 6.20
C GLU A 90 9.97 -13.36 7.26
N VAL A 91 8.70 -13.06 6.97
CA VAL A 91 7.80 -12.43 7.94
C VAL A 91 7.11 -13.44 8.84
N GLU A 92 7.55 -14.69 8.88
CA GLU A 92 7.00 -15.76 9.73
C GLU A 92 5.49 -16.02 9.47
N LEU A 93 5.06 -15.92 8.21
CA LEU A 93 3.68 -16.20 7.77
C LEU A 93 3.64 -16.88 6.39
N PRO A 94 4.17 -18.12 6.25
CA PRO A 94 4.06 -18.85 4.98
C PRO A 94 2.59 -19.04 4.61
N GLY A 95 2.26 -18.87 3.32
CA GLY A 95 0.89 -18.90 2.84
C GLY A 95 0.07 -17.62 3.04
N ALA A 96 0.71 -16.52 3.45
CA ALA A 96 0.08 -15.23 3.67
C ALA A 96 -0.71 -14.72 2.44
N PHE A 97 -1.78 -14.00 2.72
CA PHE A 97 -2.32 -13.01 1.80
C PHE A 97 -1.61 -11.67 2.00
N MET A 98 -1.16 -11.06 0.92
CA MET A 98 -0.44 -9.79 0.88
C MET A 98 -1.11 -8.79 -0.05
N LEU A 99 -1.30 -7.56 0.46
CA LEU A 99 -1.71 -6.39 -0.32
C LEU A 99 -0.84 -5.18 0.01
N GLY A 100 -0.84 -4.14 -0.83
CA GLY A 100 -0.15 -2.88 -0.48
C GLY A 100 0.26 -2.05 -1.68
N ALA A 101 1.52 -1.62 -1.69
CA ALA A 101 2.07 -0.75 -2.73
C ALA A 101 3.54 -1.10 -2.99
N GLY A 102 3.97 -1.04 -4.25
CA GLY A 102 5.36 -1.29 -4.60
C GLY A 102 5.67 -1.04 -6.07
N ALA A 103 6.91 -1.31 -6.48
CA ALA A 103 7.30 -1.26 -7.89
C ALA A 103 7.37 -2.68 -8.48
N VAL A 104 7.03 -2.83 -9.76
CA VAL A 104 7.19 -4.12 -10.43
C VAL A 104 8.66 -4.53 -10.54
N ALA A 105 8.92 -5.84 -10.68
CA ALA A 105 10.22 -6.33 -11.09
C ALA A 105 10.46 -5.97 -12.58
N SER A 106 11.11 -4.82 -12.81
CA SER A 106 11.26 -4.23 -14.15
C SER A 106 11.93 -5.16 -15.17
N ARG A 107 12.81 -6.08 -14.73
CA ARG A 107 13.44 -7.09 -15.58
C ARG A 107 12.45 -8.13 -16.11
N ILE A 108 11.43 -8.48 -15.33
CA ILE A 108 10.39 -9.45 -15.69
C ILE A 108 9.34 -8.75 -16.56
N VAL A 109 8.86 -7.59 -16.11
CA VAL A 109 7.81 -6.84 -16.82
C VAL A 109 8.32 -6.17 -18.10
N GLY A 110 9.63 -5.92 -18.18
CA GLY A 110 10.30 -5.24 -19.30
C GLY A 110 10.22 -3.71 -19.25
N MET A 111 9.66 -3.15 -18.17
CA MET A 111 9.52 -1.71 -17.94
C MET A 111 9.26 -1.44 -16.46
N ASN A 112 9.34 -0.17 -16.07
CA ASN A 112 8.85 0.30 -14.78
C ASN A 112 7.33 0.41 -14.80
N ALA A 113 6.72 0.15 -13.66
CA ALA A 113 5.29 0.31 -13.42
C ALA A 113 5.03 0.32 -11.91
N GLU A 114 3.93 0.95 -11.52
CA GLU A 114 3.40 0.82 -10.16
C GLU A 114 2.75 -0.56 -10.01
N LEU A 115 3.06 -1.27 -8.93
CA LEU A 115 2.47 -2.55 -8.59
C LEU A 115 1.40 -2.36 -7.51
N MET A 116 0.25 -3.03 -7.66
CA MET A 116 -0.83 -3.14 -6.69
C MET A 116 -0.93 -4.61 -6.25
N PRO A 117 -0.14 -5.04 -5.24
CA PRO A 117 -0.09 -6.42 -4.78
C PRO A 117 -1.45 -6.97 -4.35
N LEU A 118 -1.82 -8.14 -4.85
CA LEU A 118 -2.92 -8.98 -4.35
C LEU A 118 -2.49 -10.44 -4.45
N VAL A 119 -1.62 -10.87 -3.53
CA VAL A 119 -0.98 -12.17 -3.63
C VAL A 119 -1.36 -13.03 -2.44
N LEU A 120 -1.99 -14.18 -2.70
CA LEU A 120 -2.06 -15.27 -1.75
C LEU A 120 -0.84 -16.18 -2.02
N THR A 121 0.19 -16.09 -1.18
CA THR A 121 1.46 -16.79 -1.41
C THR A 121 1.30 -18.29 -1.32
N GLU A 122 2.30 -19.02 -1.83
CA GLU A 122 2.34 -20.47 -1.78
C GLU A 122 2.25 -20.99 -0.34
N ALA A 123 1.60 -22.15 -0.19
CA ALA A 123 1.55 -22.92 1.05
C ALA A 123 1.72 -24.41 0.72
N GLU A 124 1.90 -25.24 1.73
CA GLU A 124 2.00 -26.69 1.54
C GLU A 124 0.76 -27.22 0.78
N GLY A 125 1.00 -27.81 -0.40
CA GLY A 125 -0.07 -28.33 -1.25
C GLY A 125 -0.93 -27.29 -1.99
N ARG A 126 -0.60 -25.99 -1.90
CA ARG A 126 -1.36 -24.91 -2.55
C ARG A 126 -0.42 -23.94 -3.30
N PRO A 127 -0.52 -23.82 -4.64
CA PRO A 127 0.27 -22.83 -5.38
C PRO A 127 -0.13 -21.40 -5.01
N ALA A 128 0.77 -20.45 -5.27
CA ALA A 128 0.48 -19.04 -5.12
C ALA A 128 -0.63 -18.59 -6.09
N VAL A 129 -1.46 -17.64 -5.66
CA VAL A 129 -2.45 -16.95 -6.49
C VAL A 129 -2.08 -15.48 -6.52
N ASN A 130 -1.59 -15.02 -7.67
CA ASN A 130 -1.24 -13.62 -7.89
C ASN A 130 -2.39 -12.92 -8.65
N ALA A 131 -3.21 -12.16 -7.93
CA ALA A 131 -4.30 -11.36 -8.49
C ALA A 131 -3.92 -9.87 -8.63
N SER A 132 -2.62 -9.55 -8.55
CA SER A 132 -2.13 -8.18 -8.57
C SER A 132 -2.45 -7.46 -9.88
N PHE A 133 -2.42 -6.14 -9.82
CA PHE A 133 -2.45 -5.27 -10.99
C PHE A 133 -1.14 -4.48 -11.07
N PHE A 134 -0.81 -4.00 -12.26
CA PHE A 134 0.25 -3.01 -12.43
C PHE A 134 -0.18 -1.92 -13.40
N SER A 135 0.30 -0.70 -13.18
CA SER A 135 -0.04 0.48 -13.98
C SER A 135 1.19 1.11 -14.58
N SER A 136 1.14 1.38 -15.88
CA SER A 136 2.18 2.06 -16.65
C SER A 136 1.58 3.23 -17.43
N ILE A 137 2.42 4.09 -17.99
CA ILE A 137 1.98 5.18 -18.88
C ILE A 137 1.96 4.69 -20.33
N ASP A 138 0.86 4.90 -21.06
CA ASP A 138 0.79 4.68 -22.50
C ASP A 138 1.80 5.60 -23.21
N PRO A 139 2.73 5.07 -24.04
CA PRO A 139 3.72 5.89 -24.72
C PRO A 139 3.15 6.76 -25.84
N ILE A 140 1.92 6.48 -26.33
CA ILE A 140 1.27 7.19 -27.43
C ILE A 140 0.50 8.40 -26.92
N ASP A 141 -0.38 8.22 -25.93
CA ASP A 141 -1.28 9.29 -25.46
C ASP A 141 -1.05 9.73 -24.00
N GLY A 142 -0.12 9.08 -23.30
CA GLY A 142 0.25 9.45 -21.93
C GLY A 142 -0.75 9.04 -20.86
N ARG A 143 -1.78 8.26 -21.20
CA ARG A 143 -2.81 7.81 -20.25
C ARG A 143 -2.33 6.64 -19.39
N CYS A 144 -3.10 6.32 -18.36
CA CYS A 144 -2.88 5.12 -17.55
C CYS A 144 -3.20 3.85 -18.37
N CYS A 145 -2.27 2.90 -18.38
CA CYS A 145 -2.46 1.53 -18.83
C CYS A 145 -2.34 0.60 -17.63
N GLN A 146 -3.47 0.11 -17.12
CA GLN A 146 -3.52 -0.90 -16.08
C GLN A 146 -3.73 -2.28 -16.67
N GLU A 147 -2.96 -3.26 -16.20
CA GLU A 147 -3.06 -4.66 -16.60
C GLU A 147 -3.14 -5.56 -15.36
N LYS A 148 -3.79 -6.73 -15.49
CA LYS A 148 -3.75 -7.76 -14.45
C LYS A 148 -2.47 -8.57 -14.60
N TYR A 149 -1.68 -8.67 -13.53
CA TYR A 149 -0.35 -9.29 -13.57
C TYR A 149 -0.40 -10.74 -14.09
N SER A 150 -1.37 -11.53 -13.62
CA SER A 150 -1.55 -12.93 -13.98
C SER A 150 -1.86 -13.20 -15.46
N GLU A 151 -2.25 -12.18 -16.22
CA GLU A 151 -2.54 -12.35 -17.65
C GLU A 151 -1.25 -12.46 -18.47
N ARG A 152 -0.10 -12.06 -17.89
CA ARG A 152 1.19 -12.02 -18.57
C ARG A 152 2.30 -12.77 -17.83
N PHE A 153 2.22 -12.85 -16.52
CA PHE A 153 3.29 -13.36 -15.66
C PHE A 153 2.71 -14.29 -14.58
N SER A 154 3.50 -15.27 -14.14
CA SER A 154 3.07 -16.28 -13.17
C SER A 154 3.83 -16.26 -11.85
N ASP A 155 4.90 -15.47 -11.75
CA ASP A 155 5.70 -15.32 -10.54
C ASP A 155 5.06 -14.33 -9.53
N CYS A 156 5.71 -14.12 -8.39
CA CYS A 156 5.27 -13.18 -7.35
C CYS A 156 6.35 -12.12 -7.06
N SER A 157 7.12 -11.74 -8.09
CA SER A 157 8.27 -10.86 -7.94
C SER A 157 7.88 -9.39 -7.93
N PHE A 158 8.68 -8.60 -7.25
CA PHE A 158 8.64 -7.14 -7.28
C PHE A 158 10.06 -6.57 -7.19
N GLY A 159 10.22 -5.28 -7.50
CA GLY A 159 11.52 -4.63 -7.55
C GLY A 159 11.60 -3.43 -6.62
N LEU A 160 12.81 -3.13 -6.15
CA LEU A 160 13.23 -1.91 -5.43
C LEU A 160 12.60 -1.71 -4.05
N LEU A 161 11.27 -1.73 -3.96
CA LEU A 161 10.52 -1.45 -2.75
C LEU A 161 9.13 -2.07 -2.78
N ALA A 162 8.66 -2.48 -1.60
CA ALA A 162 7.24 -2.72 -1.35
C ALA A 162 6.88 -2.45 0.11
N ASN A 163 5.72 -1.83 0.31
CA ASN A 163 5.06 -1.67 1.60
C ASN A 163 3.82 -2.54 1.58
N LEU A 164 3.83 -3.62 2.36
CA LEU A 164 2.83 -4.67 2.32
C LEU A 164 2.14 -4.83 3.68
N TYR A 165 0.84 -5.11 3.64
CA TYR A 165 0.09 -5.71 4.73
C TYR A 165 -0.03 -7.21 4.45
N ALA A 166 0.35 -8.03 5.43
CA ALA A 166 0.29 -9.48 5.35
C ALA A 166 -0.62 -10.05 6.45
N CYS A 167 -1.49 -10.98 6.08
CA CYS A 167 -2.39 -11.69 7.00
C CYS A 167 -2.71 -13.10 6.45
N GLN A 168 -3.55 -13.86 7.15
CA GLN A 168 -4.01 -15.18 6.68
C GLN A 168 -5.14 -15.11 5.66
N GLY A 169 -5.78 -13.94 5.50
CA GLY A 169 -6.91 -13.74 4.59
C GLY A 169 -8.25 -14.24 5.16
N ASP A 170 -8.32 -14.43 6.48
CA ASP A 170 -9.47 -15.00 7.16
C ASP A 170 -10.58 -13.96 7.35
N PRO A 171 -11.86 -14.38 7.42
CA PRO A 171 -12.92 -13.56 7.98
C PRO A 171 -12.64 -13.19 9.45
N GLY A 172 -13.21 -12.08 9.91
CA GLY A 172 -13.06 -11.65 11.30
C GLY A 172 -13.49 -10.20 11.49
N LYS A 173 -13.20 -9.63 12.66
CA LYS A 173 -13.52 -8.22 12.96
C LYS A 173 -12.50 -7.27 12.32
N VAL A 174 -12.99 -6.21 11.71
CA VAL A 174 -12.20 -5.14 11.09
C VAL A 174 -12.78 -3.78 11.45
N ILE A 175 -11.99 -2.72 11.26
CA ILE A 175 -12.47 -1.33 11.37
C ILE A 175 -13.02 -0.89 10.02
N GLU A 176 -14.33 -0.71 9.92
CA GLU A 176 -14.97 -0.02 8.80
C GLU A 176 -14.82 1.49 8.98
N VAL A 177 -14.30 2.17 7.96
CA VAL A 177 -14.19 3.63 7.89
C VAL A 177 -15.04 4.14 6.73
N ARG A 178 -16.02 4.98 7.02
CA ARG A 178 -16.79 5.76 6.05
C ARG A 178 -16.48 7.23 6.25
N ALA A 179 -16.02 7.90 5.20
CA ALA A 179 -15.69 9.33 5.25
C ALA A 179 -16.14 10.00 3.96
N LYS A 180 -16.94 11.06 4.06
CA LYS A 180 -17.44 11.82 2.90
C LYS A 180 -17.20 13.30 3.07
N LYS A 181 -17.08 13.98 1.93
CA LYS A 181 -16.91 15.43 1.83
C LYS A 181 -15.71 15.92 2.65
N ARG A 182 -14.53 15.89 2.05
CA ARG A 182 -13.30 16.34 2.72
C ARG A 182 -13.37 17.85 2.96
N THR A 183 -13.32 18.25 4.23
CA THR A 183 -13.31 19.64 4.68
C THR A 183 -11.92 20.12 5.10
N GLY A 184 -11.01 19.18 5.38
CA GLY A 184 -9.62 19.45 5.75
C GLY A 184 -8.64 19.37 4.58
N VAL A 185 -7.36 19.57 4.88
CA VAL A 185 -6.26 19.53 3.89
C VAL A 185 -5.62 18.14 3.77
N LEU A 186 -5.92 17.22 4.67
CA LEU A 186 -5.28 15.91 4.73
C LEU A 186 -6.06 14.88 3.89
N SER A 187 -5.34 13.99 3.20
CA SER A 187 -5.94 12.82 2.57
C SER A 187 -6.56 11.88 3.61
N LEU A 188 -7.39 10.91 3.19
CA LEU A 188 -7.92 9.89 4.10
C LEU A 188 -6.80 9.19 4.88
N VAL A 189 -5.76 8.73 4.18
CA VAL A 189 -4.65 7.94 4.75
C VAL A 189 -3.82 8.79 5.72
N THR A 190 -3.52 10.03 5.35
CA THR A 190 -2.80 10.96 6.23
C THR A 190 -3.63 11.33 7.46
N SER A 191 -4.95 11.46 7.31
CA SER A 191 -5.85 11.71 8.43
C SER A 191 -5.88 10.53 9.40
N LEU A 192 -5.94 9.29 8.90
CA LEU A 192 -5.84 8.09 9.72
C LEU A 192 -4.50 8.05 10.46
N ARG A 193 -3.37 8.19 9.74
CA ARG A 193 -2.04 8.12 10.36
C ARG A 193 -1.83 9.18 11.43
N LYS A 194 -2.12 10.45 11.12
CA LYS A 194 -1.94 11.55 12.08
C LYS A 194 -2.86 11.44 13.29
N THR A 195 -4.07 10.88 13.12
CA THR A 195 -4.95 10.59 14.25
C THR A 195 -4.31 9.60 15.21
N LEU A 196 -3.73 8.51 14.70
CA LEU A 196 -3.03 7.52 15.53
C LEU A 196 -1.78 8.11 16.19
N GLU A 197 -0.98 8.85 15.44
CA GLU A 197 0.23 9.51 15.95
C GLU A 197 -0.08 10.46 17.13
N ASN A 198 -1.18 11.22 17.03
CA ASN A 198 -1.58 12.16 18.07
C ASN A 198 -2.20 11.47 19.29
N ALA A 199 -2.97 10.39 19.09
CA ALA A 199 -3.64 9.68 20.17
C ALA A 199 -2.68 8.81 20.99
N TYR A 200 -1.62 8.28 20.35
CA TYR A 200 -0.66 7.38 20.95
C TYR A 200 0.78 7.89 20.73
N PRO A 201 1.18 9.00 21.36
CA PRO A 201 2.43 9.69 21.05
C PRO A 201 3.69 8.85 21.33
N GLU A 202 3.64 7.95 22.31
CA GLU A 202 4.77 7.12 22.76
C GLU A 202 4.83 5.76 22.06
N ASP A 203 3.79 5.39 21.30
CA ASP A 203 3.65 4.07 20.70
C ASP A 203 3.72 4.12 19.17
N SER A 204 4.25 3.06 18.58
CA SER A 204 4.17 2.84 17.12
C SER A 204 3.02 1.90 16.81
N LEU A 205 2.08 2.38 16.02
CA LEU A 205 0.91 1.64 15.54
C LEU A 205 0.98 1.57 14.02
N ALA A 206 0.39 0.55 13.43
CA ALA A 206 0.24 0.49 11.99
C ALA A 206 -1.13 -0.07 11.60
N LEU A 207 -1.68 0.45 10.51
CA LEU A 207 -2.88 -0.10 9.87
C LEU A 207 -2.52 -0.60 8.48
N GLY A 208 -3.09 -1.73 8.12
CA GLY A 208 -3.14 -2.20 6.75
C GLY A 208 -4.57 -2.55 6.35
N GLY A 209 -4.84 -2.48 5.06
CA GLY A 209 -6.15 -2.86 4.54
C GLY A 209 -6.46 -2.28 3.18
N THR A 210 -7.74 -2.21 2.87
CA THR A 210 -8.25 -1.74 1.58
C THR A 210 -9.33 -0.69 1.78
N PHE A 211 -9.40 0.28 0.88
CA PHE A 211 -10.52 1.21 0.81
C PHE A 211 -10.91 1.50 -0.62
N ILE A 212 -12.11 2.04 -0.80
CA ILE A 212 -12.67 2.37 -2.09
C ILE A 212 -13.00 3.84 -2.09
N ILE A 213 -12.55 4.54 -3.12
CA ILE A 213 -13.07 5.84 -3.50
C ILE A 213 -14.32 5.56 -4.32
N GLN A 214 -15.50 5.63 -3.71
CA GLN A 214 -16.78 5.30 -4.36
C GLN A 214 -17.26 6.41 -5.30
N LYS A 215 -16.91 7.66 -4.99
CA LYS A 215 -17.25 8.86 -5.78
C LYS A 215 -16.09 9.85 -5.74
N GLY A 216 -16.02 10.68 -6.77
CA GLY A 216 -15.03 11.74 -6.91
C GLY A 216 -13.84 11.38 -7.79
N THR A 217 -12.80 12.18 -7.69
CA THR A 217 -11.54 12.05 -8.43
C THR A 217 -10.37 12.05 -7.48
N ALA A 218 -9.24 11.49 -7.91
CA ALA A 218 -8.00 11.45 -7.13
C ALA A 218 -6.79 11.81 -7.97
N LYS A 219 -5.81 12.45 -7.33
CA LYS A 219 -4.48 12.66 -7.87
C LYS A 219 -3.66 11.40 -7.61
N ILE A 220 -3.10 10.84 -8.68
CA ILE A 220 -2.15 9.75 -8.62
C ILE A 220 -0.84 10.10 -9.35
N HIS A 221 0.19 9.28 -9.19
CA HIS A 221 1.28 9.20 -10.15
C HIS A 221 1.52 7.78 -10.66
N ILE A 222 2.22 7.71 -11.79
CA ILE A 222 2.85 6.51 -12.31
C ILE A 222 4.29 6.86 -12.71
N MET A 223 5.26 6.04 -12.32
CA MET A 223 6.64 6.15 -12.79
C MET A 223 6.74 6.00 -14.33
N PRO A 224 7.56 6.81 -15.02
CA PRO A 224 7.89 6.56 -16.42
C PRO A 224 8.40 5.14 -16.66
N ARG A 225 8.06 4.55 -17.82
CA ARG A 225 8.42 3.18 -18.21
C ARG A 225 9.93 2.88 -18.17
N GLN A 226 10.77 3.91 -18.22
CA GLN A 226 12.22 3.81 -18.09
C GLN A 226 12.68 4.61 -16.86
N PHE A 227 13.63 4.06 -16.12
CA PHE A 227 14.29 4.77 -15.02
C PHE A 227 15.06 5.98 -15.55
N SER A 228 15.18 7.01 -14.71
CA SER A 228 16.02 8.16 -15.04
C SER A 228 17.46 7.73 -15.34
N SER A 229 18.04 8.29 -16.40
CA SER A 229 19.46 8.11 -16.73
C SER A 229 20.37 9.08 -15.95
N CYS A 230 19.79 10.13 -15.37
CA CYS A 230 20.49 11.09 -14.52
C CYS A 230 20.01 11.01 -13.05
N PRO A 231 20.87 11.36 -12.08
CA PRO A 231 20.51 11.37 -10.67
C PRO A 231 19.30 12.28 -10.37
N LEU A 232 18.29 11.75 -9.67
CA LEU A 232 17.19 12.52 -9.10
C LEU A 232 17.51 12.85 -7.64
N ASN A 233 18.03 14.04 -7.36
CA ASN A 233 18.63 14.38 -6.06
C ASN A 233 17.67 15.11 -5.11
N THR A 234 16.54 15.59 -5.62
CA THR A 234 15.57 16.40 -4.87
C THR A 234 14.14 15.92 -5.11
N ASP A 235 13.22 16.29 -4.22
CA ASP A 235 11.79 15.99 -4.43
C ASP A 235 11.26 16.66 -5.70
N GLU A 236 11.80 17.82 -6.09
CA GLU A 236 11.47 18.48 -7.35
C GLU A 236 11.92 17.67 -8.57
N ASP A 237 13.12 17.08 -8.54
CA ASP A 237 13.61 16.18 -9.60
C ASP A 237 12.69 14.96 -9.73
N VAL A 238 12.34 14.34 -8.61
CA VAL A 238 11.44 13.17 -8.57
C VAL A 238 10.06 13.55 -9.10
N ASN A 239 9.47 14.63 -8.59
CA ASN A 239 8.13 15.07 -9.00
C ASN A 239 8.07 15.48 -10.48
N SER A 240 9.16 15.99 -11.04
CA SER A 240 9.28 16.32 -12.47
C SER A 240 9.43 15.08 -13.35
N TRP A 241 10.07 14.03 -12.82
CA TRP A 241 10.21 12.75 -13.49
C TRP A 241 8.90 11.95 -13.48
N LEU A 242 8.18 11.93 -12.36
CA LEU A 242 6.91 11.22 -12.19
C LEU A 242 5.80 11.77 -13.10
N ARG A 243 4.93 10.88 -13.61
CA ARG A 243 3.74 11.27 -14.36
C ARG A 243 2.53 11.34 -13.45
N HIS A 244 2.14 12.57 -13.13
CA HIS A 244 0.96 12.86 -12.32
C HIS A 244 -0.31 12.88 -13.18
N LEU A 245 -1.36 12.22 -12.69
CA LEU A 245 -2.65 12.09 -13.37
C LEU A 245 -3.78 12.38 -12.39
N GLU A 246 -4.90 12.86 -12.93
CA GLU A 246 -6.18 12.85 -12.24
C GLU A 246 -7.01 11.68 -12.78
N VAL A 247 -7.51 10.85 -11.87
CA VAL A 247 -8.28 9.62 -12.18
C VAL A 247 -9.62 9.65 -11.45
N HIS A 248 -10.56 8.82 -11.90
CA HIS A 248 -11.95 8.88 -11.43
C HIS A 248 -12.37 7.61 -10.66
N ALA A 249 -13.25 7.80 -9.68
CA ALA A 249 -13.92 6.72 -8.98
C ALA A 249 -14.78 5.86 -9.95
N PRO A 250 -14.98 4.56 -9.66
CA PRO A 250 -14.52 3.85 -8.47
C PRO A 250 -13.04 3.42 -8.54
N LEU A 251 -12.30 3.62 -7.45
CA LEU A 251 -10.91 3.17 -7.27
C LEU A 251 -10.80 2.28 -6.04
N ILE A 252 -10.19 1.11 -6.17
CA ILE A 252 -9.88 0.19 -5.07
C ILE A 252 -8.43 0.41 -4.67
N CYS A 253 -8.21 0.84 -3.44
CA CYS A 253 -6.93 1.29 -2.93
C CYS A 253 -6.44 0.37 -1.81
N GLN A 254 -5.17 0.02 -1.86
CA GLN A 254 -4.50 -0.82 -0.89
C GLN A 254 -3.54 0.07 -0.10
N SER A 255 -3.70 0.09 1.21
CA SER A 255 -2.96 1.05 2.04
C SER A 255 -2.20 0.36 3.15
N VAL A 256 -0.98 0.83 3.34
CA VAL A 256 -0.16 0.57 4.52
C VAL A 256 0.20 1.92 5.13
N LEU A 257 -0.01 2.05 6.44
CA LEU A 257 0.42 3.23 7.19
C LEU A 257 0.99 2.84 8.55
N VAL A 258 1.96 3.61 9.02
CA VAL A 258 2.58 3.49 10.34
C VAL A 258 2.53 4.86 11.00
N SER A 259 1.98 4.96 12.21
CA SER A 259 1.79 6.23 12.93
C SER A 259 3.12 6.97 13.11
N ARG A 260 4.12 6.24 13.61
CA ARG A 260 5.48 6.70 13.91
C ARG A 260 6.49 5.63 13.50
N ASP A 261 7.61 6.04 12.93
CA ASP A 261 8.72 5.13 12.63
C ASP A 261 9.47 4.75 13.93
N PRO A 262 9.56 3.45 14.29
CA PRO A 262 10.31 2.99 15.45
C PRO A 262 11.84 2.94 15.22
N GLY A 263 12.37 3.67 14.23
CA GLY A 263 13.80 3.75 13.90
C GLY A 263 14.25 2.80 12.79
N LEU A 264 13.32 2.33 11.96
CA LEU A 264 13.53 1.36 10.87
C LEU A 264 13.63 2.00 9.48
N ASP A 265 13.55 3.33 9.40
CA ASP A 265 13.53 4.10 8.16
C ASP A 265 12.36 3.68 7.25
N LEU A 266 11.16 3.67 7.85
CA LEU A 266 9.94 3.23 7.20
C LEU A 266 9.41 4.27 6.21
N ARG A 267 8.67 3.79 5.22
CA ARG A 267 7.68 4.61 4.51
C ARG A 267 6.41 4.66 5.35
N LEU A 268 6.07 5.84 5.87
CA LEU A 268 4.98 6.00 6.85
C LEU A 268 3.58 5.86 6.26
N GLU A 269 3.41 6.21 4.99
CA GLU A 269 2.16 6.08 4.24
C GLU A 269 2.52 5.61 2.84
N HIS A 270 1.87 4.56 2.37
CA HIS A 270 2.00 4.15 0.98
C HIS A 270 0.70 3.49 0.51
N THR A 271 0.11 4.04 -0.55
CA THR A 271 -1.17 3.59 -1.08
C THR A 271 -1.11 3.54 -2.58
N HIS A 272 -1.34 2.36 -3.16
CA HIS A 272 -1.60 2.24 -4.59
C HIS A 272 -3.06 1.85 -4.83
N CYS A 273 -3.62 2.30 -5.94
CA CYS A 273 -4.99 2.02 -6.33
C CYS A 273 -5.06 1.34 -7.70
N PHE A 274 -6.12 0.57 -7.92
CA PHE A 274 -6.48 -0.03 -9.19
C PHE A 274 -7.99 0.08 -9.42
N SER A 275 -8.45 -0.16 -10.65
CA SER A 275 -9.87 -0.06 -11.01
C SER A 275 -10.32 -1.11 -12.02
N ARG A 276 -11.63 -1.11 -12.33
CA ARG A 276 -12.21 -1.91 -13.42
C ARG A 276 -12.24 -1.19 -14.76
N HIS A 277 -11.91 0.11 -14.78
CA HIS A 277 -11.99 0.96 -15.96
C HIS A 277 -10.62 1.37 -16.51
N GLY A 278 -9.53 0.90 -15.89
CA GLY A 278 -8.17 1.02 -16.43
C GLY A 278 -7.29 2.06 -15.73
N ASP A 279 -7.83 2.82 -14.78
CA ASP A 279 -7.06 3.74 -13.95
C ASP A 279 -6.43 3.03 -12.74
N GLY A 280 -5.16 3.33 -12.45
CA GLY A 280 -4.46 2.85 -11.27
C GLY A 280 -3.08 3.50 -11.13
N GLY A 281 -2.44 3.35 -9.97
CA GLY A 281 -1.13 3.95 -9.66
C GLY A 281 -1.01 4.37 -8.20
N HIS A 282 -0.01 5.21 -7.92
CA HIS A 282 0.28 5.70 -6.58
C HIS A 282 -0.65 6.84 -6.18
N TYR A 283 -1.37 6.72 -5.05
CA TYR A 283 -2.35 7.69 -4.58
C TYR A 283 -1.74 8.77 -3.69
N TYR A 284 -2.13 10.03 -3.94
CA TYR A 284 -1.82 11.17 -3.06
C TYR A 284 -3.03 11.61 -2.22
N ILE A 285 -4.09 12.04 -2.90
CA ILE A 285 -5.25 12.70 -2.30
C ILE A 285 -6.42 12.74 -3.30
N ASP A 286 -7.65 12.85 -2.83
CA ASP A 286 -8.77 13.24 -3.69
C ASP A 286 -8.62 14.68 -4.22
N THR A 287 -9.13 14.92 -5.43
CA THR A 287 -9.17 16.25 -6.05
C THR A 287 -10.57 16.84 -6.15
N SER A 288 -11.59 16.10 -5.70
CA SER A 288 -12.98 16.54 -5.65
C SER A 288 -13.53 16.49 -4.21
N PRO A 289 -13.01 17.33 -3.29
CA PRO A 289 -13.28 17.23 -1.85
C PRO A 289 -14.76 17.25 -1.51
N ASP A 290 -15.57 18.05 -2.19
CA ASP A 290 -17.00 18.24 -1.86
C ASP A 290 -17.89 17.03 -2.17
N VAL A 291 -17.40 16.08 -2.98
CA VAL A 291 -18.19 14.93 -3.45
C VAL A 291 -17.53 13.59 -3.17
N VAL A 292 -16.30 13.58 -2.64
CA VAL A 292 -15.57 12.34 -2.34
C VAL A 292 -16.31 11.50 -1.31
N ASP A 293 -16.36 10.19 -1.55
CA ASP A 293 -17.05 9.19 -0.73
C ASP A 293 -16.14 7.98 -0.55
N TYR A 294 -15.61 7.80 0.65
CA TYR A 294 -14.69 6.71 0.99
C TYR A 294 -15.40 5.62 1.80
N LEU A 295 -15.08 4.36 1.48
CA LEU A 295 -15.40 3.18 2.29
C LEU A 295 -14.15 2.31 2.43
N GLY A 296 -13.65 2.13 3.65
CA GLY A 296 -12.46 1.33 3.93
C GLY A 296 -12.63 0.30 5.02
N TYR A 297 -11.79 -0.74 4.97
CA TYR A 297 -11.68 -1.81 5.96
C TYR A 297 -10.20 -1.95 6.35
N PHE A 298 -9.91 -1.73 7.63
CA PHE A 298 -8.55 -1.70 8.15
C PHE A 298 -8.38 -2.61 9.36
N VAL A 299 -7.17 -3.13 9.53
CA VAL A 299 -6.78 -3.98 10.66
C VAL A 299 -5.47 -3.44 11.24
N PRO A 300 -5.37 -3.31 12.58
CA PRO A 300 -4.10 -2.98 13.21
C PRO A 300 -3.12 -4.16 13.11
N ALA A 301 -1.89 -3.85 12.73
CA ALA A 301 -0.84 -4.85 12.64
C ALA A 301 -0.17 -5.09 14.00
N GLU A 302 0.17 -6.35 14.28
CA GLU A 302 0.85 -6.75 15.51
C GLU A 302 2.37 -6.52 15.43
N PHE A 303 2.92 -6.58 14.23
CA PHE A 303 4.35 -6.48 13.97
C PHE A 303 4.62 -5.66 12.72
N VAL A 304 5.80 -5.03 12.69
CA VAL A 304 6.44 -4.54 11.47
C VAL A 304 7.72 -5.31 11.22
N TYR A 305 7.89 -5.76 9.98
CA TYR A 305 9.08 -6.42 9.47
C TYR A 305 9.77 -5.50 8.47
N ARG A 306 11.05 -5.22 8.71
CA ARG A 306 11.90 -4.43 7.81
C ARG A 306 12.90 -5.34 7.12
N ILE A 307 12.75 -5.50 5.81
CA ILE A 307 13.53 -6.43 4.99
C ILE A 307 14.45 -5.62 4.07
N ASP A 308 15.73 -5.99 4.02
CA ASP A 308 16.75 -5.37 3.15
C ASP A 308 16.75 -3.83 3.19
N ARG A 309 16.74 -3.27 4.42
CA ARG A 309 16.83 -1.82 4.64
C ARG A 309 18.06 -1.23 3.93
N PRO A 310 17.91 -0.15 3.14
CA PRO A 310 19.03 0.56 2.55
C PRO A 310 20.04 1.00 3.60
N LYS A 311 21.33 0.71 3.35
CA LYS A 311 22.43 1.13 4.22
C LYS A 311 22.64 2.64 4.15
N ASP A 312 22.58 3.16 2.93
CA ASP A 312 22.61 4.59 2.62
C ASP A 312 21.17 5.04 2.33
N THR A 313 20.71 6.07 3.04
CA THR A 313 19.31 6.52 2.95
C THR A 313 19.21 8.04 2.87
N HIS A 314 18.07 8.52 2.39
CA HIS A 314 17.69 9.93 2.28
C HIS A 314 16.17 10.07 2.44
N LYS A 315 15.68 11.32 2.50
CA LYS A 315 14.25 11.63 2.61
C LYS A 315 13.56 11.99 1.28
N VAL A 316 14.34 12.12 0.20
CA VAL A 316 13.84 12.41 -1.16
C VAL A 316 12.92 11.29 -1.69
N GLY A 317 11.84 11.66 -2.36
CA GLY A 317 10.94 10.79 -3.12
C GLY A 317 10.01 9.92 -2.27
N ARG A 318 9.72 10.36 -1.03
CA ARG A 318 8.88 9.61 -0.07
C ARG A 318 7.45 10.13 0.03
N GLU A 319 7.04 11.04 -0.84
CA GLU A 319 5.65 11.47 -0.96
C GLU A 319 4.83 10.50 -1.78
#